data_AF-Q4PZE7-F1
#
_entry.id   AF-Q4PZE7-F1
#
_cell.length_a   1.000
_cell.length_b   1.000
_cell.length_c   1.000
_cell.angle_alpha   90.00
_cell.angle_beta   90.00
_cell.angle_gamma   90.00
#
_symmetry.space_group_name_H-M   'P 1'
#
loop_
_entity.id
_entity.type
_entity.pdbx_description
1 polymer ?
#
loop_
_entity_poly.entity_id
_entity_poly.type
_entity_poly.pdbx_seq_one_letter_code
_entity_poly.pdbx_strand_id
1 'polypeptide(L)'
;VWGTAIVIVSLGMVSKVLDFASDAADLANSIYSGLYNVGIGGGALLGHLVTQYAGISRIGIAGMLVSAAGLWLCLNLNRHIRT
;
A
#
# COMPACT_ATOMS: atom_id res chain seq x y z
N VAL A 1 6.15 -5.02 15.88
CA VAL A 1 5.88 -5.82 14.66
C VAL A 1 5.16 -5.00 13.58
N TRP A 2 3.97 -4.44 13.85
CA TRP A 2 3.20 -3.70 12.83
C TRP A 2 3.95 -2.53 12.18
N GLY A 3 4.54 -1.63 12.97
CA GLY A 3 5.30 -0.48 12.43
C GLY A 3 6.51 -0.92 11.60
N THR A 4 7.24 -1.94 12.06
CA THR A 4 8.36 -2.53 11.32
C THR A 4 7.91 -3.12 9.97
N ALA A 5 6.77 -3.80 9.94
CA ALA A 5 6.23 -4.38 8.71
C ALA A 5 5.87 -3.30 7.69
N ILE A 6 5.21 -2.22 8.10
CA ILE A 6 4.90 -1.08 7.21
C ILE A 6 6.18 -0.47 6.65
N VAL A 7 7.19 -0.22 7.49
CA VAL A 7 8.46 0.37 7.04
C VAL A 7 9.15 -0.52 6.01
N ILE A 8 9.21 -1.83 6.24
CA ILE A 8 9.82 -2.78 5.29
C ILE A 8 9.08 -2.74 3.94
N VAL A 9 7.74 -2.75 3.96
CA VAL A 9 6.94 -2.71 2.73
C VAL A 9 7.13 -1.39 2.00
N SER A 10 7.10 -0.25 2.71
CA SER A 10 7.29 1.07 2.10
C SER A 10 8.68 1.20 1.45
N LEU A 11 9.74 0.78 2.16
CA LEU A 11 11.10 0.79 1.62
C LEU A 11 11.26 -0.15 0.42
N GLY A 12 10.68 -1.35 0.48
CA GLY A 12 10.71 -2.29 -0.63
C GLY A 12 10.02 -1.75 -1.89
N MET A 13 8.87 -1.09 -1.72
CA MET A 13 8.11 -0.52 -2.84
C MET A 13 8.81 0.69 -3.46
N VAL A 14 9.34 1.62 -2.65
CA VAL A 14 10.07 2.77 -3.20
C VAL A 14 11.35 2.34 -3.92
N SER A 15 12.07 1.33 -3.41
CA SER A 15 13.22 0.74 -4.11
C SER A 15 12.82 0.20 -5.48
N LYS A 16 11.70 -0.52 -5.57
CA LYS A 16 11.19 -1.05 -6.85
C LYS A 16 10.80 0.05 -7.83
N VAL A 17 10.17 1.12 -7.36
CA VAL A 17 9.80 2.25 -8.22
C VAL A 17 11.04 2.92 -8.80
N LEU A 18 12.09 3.10 -7.99
CA LEU A 18 13.36 3.66 -8.44
C LEU A 18 14.11 2.75 -9.41
N ASP A 19 14.05 1.43 -9.22
CA ASP A 19 14.63 0.47 -10.18
C ASP A 19 13.96 0.56 -11.56
N PHE A 20 12.64 0.79 -11.61
CA PHE A 20 11.88 0.90 -12.86
C PHE A 20 12.05 2.23 -13.59
N ALA A 21 12.22 3.33 -12.86
CA ALA A 21 12.21 4.68 -13.40
C ALA A 21 13.41 5.50 -12.90
N SER A 22 14.60 4.90 -12.93
CA SER A 22 15.84 5.54 -12.46
C SER A 22 16.20 6.81 -13.24
N ASP A 23 15.85 6.86 -14.52
CA ASP A 23 16.04 8.04 -15.39
C ASP A 23 15.13 9.23 -15.00
N ALA A 24 14.05 8.97 -14.26
CA ALA A 24 13.09 9.98 -13.81
C ALA A 24 12.77 9.84 -12.31
N ALA A 25 13.80 9.61 -11.48
CA ALA A 25 13.66 9.29 -10.07
C ALA A 25 12.82 10.31 -9.27
N ASP A 26 13.03 11.61 -9.49
CA ASP A 26 12.27 12.66 -8.79
C ASP A 26 10.79 12.64 -9.14
N LEU A 27 10.47 12.42 -10.42
CA LEU A 27 9.09 12.28 -10.89
C LEU A 27 8.46 11.00 -10.31
N ALA A 28 9.16 9.88 -10.40
CA ALA A 28 8.69 8.60 -9.89
C ALA A 28 8.43 8.64 -8.37
N ASN A 29 9.32 9.27 -7.61
CA ASN A 29 9.16 9.46 -6.18
C ASN A 29 8.00 10.42 -5.83
N SER A 30 7.78 11.47 -6.63
CA SER A 30 6.63 12.38 -6.45
C SER A 30 5.29 11.66 -6.65
N ILE A 31 5.18 10.81 -7.66
CA ILE A 31 4.00 9.98 -7.91
C ILE A 31 3.81 8.97 -6.78
N TYR A 32 4.89 8.29 -6.37
CA TYR A 32 4.87 7.35 -5.25
C TYR A 32 4.34 8.01 -3.97
N SER A 33 4.86 9.19 -3.62
CA SER A 33 4.42 9.97 -2.47
C SER A 33 2.94 10.38 -2.57
N GLY A 34 2.51 10.83 -3.75
CA GLY A 34 1.10 11.16 -4.03
C GLY A 34 0.18 9.97 -3.78
N LEU A 35 0.54 8.79 -4.31
CA LEU A 35 -0.22 7.55 -4.10
C LEU A 35 -0.20 7.10 -2.64
N TYR A 36 0.92 7.25 -1.94
CA TYR A 36 1.04 6.92 -0.53
C TYR A 36 0.05 7.74 0.32
N ASN A 37 -0.06 9.04 0.05
CA ASN A 37 -1.01 9.92 0.73
C ASN A 37 -2.48 9.59 0.41
N VAL A 38 -2.77 9.23 -0.84
CA VAL A 38 -4.11 8.73 -1.22
C VAL A 38 -4.43 7.44 -0.45
N GLY A 39 -3.46 6.55 -0.28
CA GLY A 39 -3.60 5.35 0.54
C GLY A 39 -3.91 5.66 2.01
N ILE A 40 -3.22 6.63 2.62
CA ILE A 40 -3.50 7.08 3.99
C ILE A 40 -4.92 7.65 4.10
N GLY A 41 -5.29 8.58 3.21
CA GLY A 41 -6.62 9.21 3.22
C GLY A 41 -7.74 8.20 2.97
N GLY A 42 -7.58 7.31 1.99
CA GLY A 42 -8.53 6.24 1.69
C GLY A 42 -8.66 5.24 2.82
N GLY A 43 -7.54 4.88 3.47
CA GLY A 43 -7.53 4.01 4.65
C GLY A 43 -8.27 4.64 5.84
N ALA A 44 -8.11 5.95 6.05
CA ALA A 44 -8.84 6.67 7.08
C ALA A 44 -10.34 6.71 6.81
N LEU A 45 -10.75 6.96 5.54
CA LEU A 45 -12.15 6.92 5.13
C LEU A 45 -12.76 5.53 5.32
N LEU A 46 -12.08 4.47 4.88
CA LEU A 46 -12.53 3.09 5.09
C LEU A 46 -12.63 2.76 6.58
N GLY A 47 -11.66 3.17 7.38
CA GLY A 47 -11.69 3.01 8.84
C GLY A 47 -12.91 3.69 9.46
N HIS A 48 -13.25 4.91 9.01
CA HIS A 48 -14.44 5.62 9.44
C HIS A 48 -15.72 4.86 9.08
N LEU A 49 -15.88 4.44 7.82
CA LEU A 49 -17.05 3.69 7.34
C LEU A 49 -17.22 2.37 8.10
N VAL A 50 -16.15 1.62 8.31
CA VAL A 50 -16.20 0.35 9.04
C VAL A 50 -16.58 0.59 10.50
N THR A 51 -16.07 1.66 11.12
CA THR A 51 -16.44 2.03 12.48
C THR A 51 -17.92 2.40 12.58
N GLN A 52 -18.42 3.19 11.63
CA GLN A 52 -19.79 3.68 11.59
C GLN A 52 -20.83 2.56 11.39
N TYR A 53 -20.58 1.64 10.46
CA TYR A 53 -21.57 0.62 10.06
C TYR A 53 -21.35 -0.75 10.71
N ALA A 54 -20.11 -1.10 11.07
CA ALA A 54 -19.75 -2.46 11.49
C ALA A 54 -19.10 -2.50 12.90
N GLY A 55 -18.81 -1.33 13.47
CA GLY A 55 -18.19 -1.17 14.79
C GLY A 55 -16.67 -1.27 14.78
N ILE A 56 -16.04 -0.62 15.76
CA ILE A 56 -14.59 -0.43 15.85
C ILE A 56 -13.78 -1.75 15.89
N SER A 57 -14.39 -2.81 16.45
CA SER A 57 -13.79 -4.14 16.56
C SER A 57 -13.47 -4.76 15.18
N ARG A 58 -14.20 -4.38 14.13
CA ARG A 58 -14.05 -4.97 12.79
C ARG A 58 -13.03 -4.26 11.88
N ILE A 59 -12.44 -3.15 12.34
CA ILE A 59 -11.45 -2.39 11.55
C ILE A 59 -10.27 -3.29 11.15
N GLY A 60 -9.79 -4.14 12.07
CA GLY A 60 -8.69 -5.06 11.78
C GLY A 60 -9.01 -6.04 10.67
N ILE A 61 -10.24 -6.55 10.61
CA ILE A 61 -10.69 -7.48 9.57
C ILE A 61 -10.77 -6.78 8.21
N ALA A 62 -11.31 -5.55 8.18
CA ALA A 62 -11.34 -4.76 6.95
C ALA A 62 -9.92 -4.44 6.44
N GLY A 63 -9.02 -4.03 7.33
CA GLY A 63 -7.62 -3.78 6.99
C GLY A 63 -6.89 -5.02 6.49
N MET A 64 -7.19 -6.20 7.07
CA MET A 64 -6.66 -7.48 6.60
C MET A 64 -7.11 -7.79 5.18
N LEU A 65 -8.40 -7.61 4.84
CA LEU A 65 -8.92 -7.88 3.50
C LEU A 65 -8.27 -6.97 2.45
N VAL A 66 -8.14 -5.67 2.75
CA VAL A 66 -7.46 -4.71 1.86
C VAL A 66 -5.99 -5.08 1.68
N SER A 67 -5.31 -5.42 2.77
CA SER A 67 -3.89 -5.82 2.72
C SER A 67 -3.68 -7.14 1.96
N ALA A 68 -4.59 -8.10 2.10
CA ALA A 68 -4.55 -9.36 1.36
C ALA A 68 -4.77 -9.16 -0.15
N ALA A 69 -5.71 -8.29 -0.52
CA ALA A 69 -5.92 -7.90 -1.93
C ALA A 69 -4.67 -7.21 -2.51
N GLY A 70 -4.05 -6.30 -1.75
CA GLY A 70 -2.81 -5.64 -2.14
C GLY A 70 -1.65 -6.62 -2.32
N LEU A 71 -1.50 -7.58 -1.39
CA LEU A 71 -0.48 -8.64 -1.50
C LEU A 71 -0.72 -9.53 -2.72
N TRP A 72 -1.97 -9.94 -2.97
CA TRP A 72 -2.31 -10.73 -4.14
C TRP A 72 -1.96 -9.99 -5.43
N LEU A 73 -2.30 -8.71 -5.53
CA LEU A 73 -1.94 -7.87 -6.67
C LEU A 73 -0.42 -7.78 -6.85
N CYS A 74 0.33 -7.52 -5.78
CA CYS A 74 1.80 -7.44 -5.82
C CYS A 74 2.42 -8.76 -6.29
N LEU A 75 1.92 -9.90 -5.83
CA LEU A 75 2.43 -11.21 -6.25
C LEU A 75 2.16 -11.48 -7.73
N ASN A 76 0.99 -11.11 -8.25
CA ASN A 76 0.67 -11.28 -9.67
C ASN A 76 1.49 -10.35 -10.55
N LEU A 77 1.65 -9.07 -10.17
CA LEU A 77 2.54 -8.15 -10.90
C LEU A 77 3.98 -8.64 -10.90
N ASN A 78 4.50 -9.08 -9.75
CA ASN A 78 5.87 -9.57 -9.66
C ASN A 78 6.09 -10.84 -10.49
N ARG A 79 5.05 -11.66 -10.71
CA ARG A 79 5.10 -12.78 -11.66
C ARG A 79 5.21 -12.29 -13.10
N HIS A 80 4.35 -11.34 -13.50
CA HIS A 80 4.35 -10.80 -14.87
C HIS A 80 5.62 -10.02 -15.23
N ILE A 81 6.24 -9.33 -14.28
CA ILE A 81 7.48 -8.58 -14.50
C ILE A 81 8.68 -9.53 -14.69
N ARG A 82 8.60 -10.75 -14.15
CA ARG A 82 9.72 -11.72 -14.15
C ARG A 82 9.65 -12.72 -15.31
N THR A 83 8.52 -12.81 -16.00
CA THR A 83 8.33 -13.54 -17.26
C THR A 83 8.71 -12.67 -18.44
#